data_AF-A0A3B0P2Z9-F1
#
_entry.id   AF-A0A3B0P2Z9-F1
#
_cell.length_a   1.000
_cell.length_b   1.000
_cell.length_c   1.000
_cell.angle_alpha   90.00
_cell.angle_beta   90.00
_cell.angle_gamma   90.00
#
_symmetry.space_group_name_H-M   'P 1'
#
loop_
_entity.id
_entity.type
_entity.pdbx_description
1 polymer ?
#
loop_
_entity_poly.entity_id
_entity_poly.type
_entity_poly.pdbx_seq_one_letter_code
_entity_poly.pdbx_strand_id
1 'polypeptide(L)' 'MAMARLKEEAERAKIALSESLVANISLPFLAMNENGPINVELELKRSEFEAMTTDLLERTKKPLIDALEQAKLNW' A
#
# COMPACT_ATOMS: atom_id res chain seq x y z
N MET A 1 2.71 -20.09 1.43
CA MET A 1 1.33 -19.82 1.90
C MET A 1 1.21 -18.45 2.57
N ALA A 2 2.11 -18.10 3.51
CA ALA A 2 2.12 -16.79 4.18
C ALA A 2 2.12 -15.58 3.22
N MET A 3 2.99 -15.58 2.20
CA MET A 3 3.11 -14.46 1.25
C MET A 3 1.81 -14.19 0.45
N ALA A 4 1.06 -15.23 0.11
CA ALA A 4 -0.19 -15.07 -0.63
C ALA A 4 -1.27 -14.38 0.22
N ARG A 5 -1.42 -14.81 1.47
CA ARG A 5 -2.33 -14.18 2.44
C ARG A 5 -1.90 -12.75 2.76
N LEU A 6 -0.60 -12.52 2.94
CA LEU A 6 -0.06 -11.18 3.17
C LEU A 6 -0.37 -10.26 1.98
N LYS A 7 -0.21 -10.74 0.75
CA LYS A 7 -0.52 -9.96 -0.46
C LYS A 7 -2.01 -9.60 -0.53
N GLU A 8 -2.90 -10.55 -0.26
CA GLU A 8 -4.34 -10.32 -0.27
C GLU A 8 -4.75 -9.28 0.79
N GLU A 9 -4.24 -9.41 2.01
CA GLU A 9 -4.57 -8.49 3.09
C GLU A 9 -3.96 -7.09 2.86
N ALA A 10 -2.75 -7.02 2.30
CA ALA A 10 -2.14 -5.75 1.92
C ALA A 10 -2.94 -5.04 0.80
N GLU A 11 -3.46 -5.79 -0.18
CA GLU A 11 -4.34 -5.23 -1.22
C GLU A 11 -5.65 -4.72 -0.63
N ARG A 12 -6.24 -5.48 0.29
CA ARG A 12 -7.46 -5.08 1.01
C ARG A 12 -7.25 -3.81 1.83
N ALA A 13 -6.13 -3.74 2.56
CA ALA A 13 -5.75 -2.56 3.35
C ALA A 13 -5.52 -1.32 2.45
N LYS A 14 -4.80 -1.46 1.34
CA LYS A 14 -4.63 -0.40 0.33
C LYS A 14 -5.98 0.13 -0.17
N ILE A 15 -6.92 -0.76 -0.50
CA ILE A 15 -8.26 -0.37 -0.96
C ILE A 15 -9.01 0.37 0.16
N ALA A 16 -9.01 -0.16 1.39
CA ALA A 16 -9.65 0.48 2.54
C ALA A 16 -9.09 1.88 2.81
N LEU A 17 -7.77 2.06 2.68
CA LEU A 17 -7.10 3.36 2.82
C LEU A 17 -7.49 4.36 1.73
N SER A 18 -8.09 3.94 0.62
CA SER A 18 -8.64 4.87 -0.38
C SER A 18 -9.91 5.59 0.11
N GLU A 19 -10.57 5.05 1.14
CA GLU A 19 -11.78 5.61 1.75
C GLU A 19 -11.50 6.12 3.18
N SER A 20 -10.85 5.30 4.01
CA SER A 20 -10.53 5.58 5.41
C SER A 20 -9.12 6.14 5.62
N LEU A 21 -8.91 6.86 6.72
CA LEU A 21 -7.59 7.32 7.17
C LEU A 21 -6.76 6.22 7.84
N VAL A 22 -7.39 5.12 8.23
CA VAL A 22 -6.77 4.01 8.96
C VAL A 22 -7.30 2.67 8.43
N ALA A 23 -6.42 1.67 8.31
CA ALA A 23 -6.76 0.30 7.99
C ALA A 23 -6.12 -0.66 9.01
N ASN A 24 -6.88 -1.66 9.45
CA ASN A 24 -6.39 -2.70 10.34
C ASN A 24 -6.01 -3.95 9.53
N ILE A 25 -4.78 -4.43 9.68
CA ILE A 25 -4.25 -5.64 9.07
C ILE A 25 -4.22 -6.73 10.13
N SER A 26 -4.96 -7.82 9.90
CA SER A 26 -5.00 -8.96 10.83
C SER A 26 -4.78 -10.28 10.08
N LEU A 27 -3.66 -10.95 10.37
CA LEU A 27 -3.29 -12.24 9.79
C LEU A 27 -2.99 -13.24 10.91
N PRO A 28 -4.01 -13.99 11.38
CA PRO A 28 -3.81 -15.05 12.35
C PRO A 28 -3.15 -16.27 11.69
N PHE A 29 -2.31 -16.96 12.46
CA PHE A 29 -1.58 -18.18 12.07
C PHE A 29 -0.85 -18.02 10.73
N LEU A 30 -0.13 -16.91 10.57
CA LEU A 30 0.58 -16.61 9.32
C LEU A 30 1.75 -17.58 9.10
N ALA A 31 2.49 -17.90 10.17
CA ALA A 31 3.63 -18.81 10.17
C ALA A 31 3.79 -19.49 11.54
N MET A 32 4.74 -20.43 11.66
CA MET A 32 5.09 -21.10 12.90
C MET A 32 6.60 -21.01 13.11
N ASN A 33 7.04 -20.55 14.28
CA ASN A 33 8.45 -20.54 14.68
C ASN A 33 8.66 -21.45 15.90
N GLU A 34 9.90 -21.52 16.39
CA GLU A 34 10.28 -22.32 17.58
C GLU A 34 9.53 -21.90 18.85
N ASN A 35 8.99 -20.68 18.89
CA ASN A 35 8.26 -20.11 20.02
C ASN A 35 6.72 -20.18 19.85
N GLY A 36 6.20 -20.71 18.73
CA GLY A 36 4.77 -20.87 18.47
C GLY A 36 4.25 -20.21 17.18
N PRO A 37 2.92 -20.06 17.04
CA PRO A 37 2.31 -19.45 15.86
C PRO A 37 2.54 -17.94 15.82
N ILE A 38 2.88 -17.43 14.63
CA ILE A 38 3.06 -16.01 14.36
C ILE A 38 1.75 -15.44 13.85
N ASN A 39 1.24 -14.43 14.56
CA ASN A 39 0.12 -13.60 14.15
C ASN A 39 0.63 -12.20 13.80
N VAL A 40 0.02 -11.55 12.81
CA VAL A 40 0.29 -10.15 12.50
C VAL A 40 -0.96 -9.34 12.80
N GLU A 41 -0.82 -8.35 13.67
CA GLU A 41 -1.83 -7.33 13.95
C GLU A 41 -1.16 -5.96 13.83
N LEU A 42 -1.62 -5.14 12.90
CA LEU A 42 -1.05 -3.83 12.63
C LEU A 42 -2.15 -2.85 12.25
N GLU A 43 -2.10 -1.66 12.85
CA GLU A 43 -2.82 -0.49 12.37
C GLU A 43 -1.93 0.26 11.37
N LEU A 44 -2.41 0.48 10.15
CA LEU A 44 -1.72 1.25 9.12
C LEU A 44 -2.49 2.55 8.85
N LYS A 45 -1.83 3.69 8.96
CA LYS A 45 -2.41 5.00 8.64
C LYS A 45 -2.22 5.34 7.17
N ARG A 46 -3.16 6.08 6.60
CA ARG A 46 -3.07 6.59 5.22
C ARG A 46 -1.78 7.38 4.99
N SER A 47 -1.39 8.22 5.94
CA SER A 47 -0.15 9.00 5.87
C SER A 47 1.11 8.14 5.77
N GLU A 48 1.14 7.00 6.47
CA GLU A 48 2.26 6.06 6.42
C GLU A 48 2.28 5.33 5.08
N PHE A 49 1.11 4.94 4.57
CA PHE A 49 0.99 4.34 3.24
C PHE A 49 1.40 5.30 2.10
N GLU A 50 0.99 6.56 2.17
CA GLU A 50 1.40 7.60 1.23
C GLU A 50 2.91 7.85 1.28
N ALA A 51 3.50 7.88 2.48
CA ALA A 51 4.96 7.99 2.64
C ALA A 51 5.70 6.79 2.02
N MET A 52 5.20 5.56 2.23
CA MET A 52 5.79 4.34 1.64
C MET A 52 5.70 4.28 0.11
N THR A 53 4.76 5.01 -0.49
CA THR A 53 4.46 4.94 -1.94
C THR A 53 4.72 6.25 -2.68
N THR A 54 5.35 7.22 -2.02
CA THR A 54 5.62 8.56 -2.57
C THR A 54 6.41 8.47 -3.88
N ASP A 55 7.43 7.60 -3.96
CA ASP A 55 8.25 7.43 -5.16
C ASP A 55 7.41 6.94 -6.36
N LEU A 56 6.41 6.09 -6.12
CA LEU A 56 5.51 5.59 -7.15
C LEU A 56 4.63 6.71 -7.70
N LEU A 57 4.15 7.61 -6.83
CA LEU A 57 3.36 8.78 -7.23
C LEU A 57 4.21 9.78 -8.00
N GLU A 58 5.43 10.09 -7.55
CA GLU A 58 6.34 10.99 -8.26
C GLU A 58 6.64 10.50 -9.68
N ARG A 59 6.81 9.20 -9.86
CA ARG A 59 7.01 8.58 -11.19
C ARG A 59 5.84 8.80 -12.15
N THR A 60 4.61 9.04 -11.65
CA THR A 60 3.46 9.35 -12.52
C THR A 60 3.42 10.80 -12.98
N LYS A 61 4.11 11.73 -12.30
CA LYS A 61 4.10 13.16 -12.66
C LYS A 61 4.82 13.42 -13.97
N LYS A 62 5.99 12.81 -14.18
CA LYS A 62 6.79 13.00 -15.39
C LYS A 62 6.01 12.70 -16.68
N PRO A 63 5.38 11.52 -16.86
CA PRO A 63 4.62 11.24 -18.08
C PRO A 63 3.40 12.16 -18.25
N LEU A 64 2.79 12.66 -17.16
CA LEU A 64 1.72 13.65 -17.25
C LEU A 64 2.24 15.00 -17.80
N ILE A 65 3.35 15.49 -17.25
CA ILE A 65 3.98 16.73 -17.69
C ILE A 65 4.41 16.61 -19.17
N ASP A 66 5.07 15.51 -19.53
CA ASP A 66 5.51 15.26 -20.91
C ASP A 66 4.34 15.26 -21.90
N ALA A 67 3.20 14.68 -21.51
CA ALA A 67 2.00 14.67 -22.35
C ALA A 67 1.42 16.08 -22.55
N LEU A 68 1.41 16.92 -21.51
CA LEU A 68 0.92 18.30 -21.57
C LEU A 68 1.84 19.17 -22.43
N GLU A 69 3.15 19.03 -22.28
CA GLU A 69 4.15 19.70 -23.11
C GLU A 69 3.98 19.33 -24.59
N GLN A 70 3.79 18.04 -24.89
CA GLN A 70 3.51 17.57 -26.25
C GLN A 70 2.19 18.12 -26.82
N ALA A 71 1.18 18.29 -25.97
CA ALA A 71 -0.10 18.89 -26.34
C ALA A 71 -0.04 20.43 -26.42
N LYS A 72 1.10 21.05 -26.11
CA LYS A 72 1.26 22.52 -26.02
C LYS A 72 0.27 23.16 -25.04
N LEU A 73 -0.05 22.44 -23.97
CA LEU A 73 -0.89 22.91 -22.87
C LEU A 73 0.01 23.32 -21.71
N ASN A 74 -0.30 24.46 -21.08
CA ASN A 74 0.37 24.90 -19.87
C ASN A 74 -0.32 24.28 -18.64
N TRP A 75 0.47 23.76 -17.71
CA TRP A 75 0.05 23.24 -16.40
C TRP A 75 0.35 24.26 -15.30
#